data_AF-A0A1C4J7D1-F1
#
_entry.id   AF-A0A1C4J7D1-F1
#
_cell.length_a   1.000
_cell.length_b   1.000
_cell.length_c   1.000
_cell.angle_alpha   90.00
_cell.angle_beta   90.00
_cell.angle_gamma   90.00
#
_symmetry.space_group_name_H-M   'P 1'
#
loop_
_entity.id
_entity.type
_entity.pdbx_description
1 polymer ?
#
loop_
_entity_poly.entity_id
_entity_poly.type
_entity_poly.pdbx_seq_one_letter_code
_entity_poly.pdbx_strand_id
1 'polypeptide(L)'
;MTLLDHDLGPAASTALVVRALQPLVRAEARAEAPAAGVDPADLEQSVWVRLLERPDAAGPPADAARWVRDTVRAEARRARRTARRERPYAGTEPVAGPADCPERAALGAAERRALRSAMARLPGRCPRLL
;
A
#
# COMPACT_ATOMS: atom_id res chain seq x y z
N MET A 1 14.24 0.97 -42.33
CA MET A 1 14.10 1.94 -41.22
C MET A 1 13.28 1.29 -40.13
N THR A 2 13.92 0.41 -39.35
CA THR A 2 13.31 -0.47 -38.35
C THR A 2 13.10 0.28 -37.04
N LEU A 3 11.83 0.57 -36.75
CA LEU A 3 11.33 1.03 -35.45
C LEU A 3 11.19 -0.19 -34.50
N LEU A 4 12.30 -0.83 -34.14
CA LEU A 4 12.28 -1.97 -33.20
C LEU A 4 13.44 -1.86 -32.20
N ASP A 5 13.59 -0.72 -31.55
CA ASP A 5 14.48 -0.57 -30.38
C ASP A 5 13.90 0.48 -29.41
N HIS A 6 12.58 0.52 -29.24
CA HIS A 6 12.04 1.13 -28.02
C HIS A 6 12.18 0.09 -26.92
N ASP A 7 13.29 0.17 -26.20
CA ASP A 7 13.35 -0.29 -24.81
C ASP A 7 12.22 0.43 -24.07
N LEU A 8 11.07 -0.24 -24.00
CA LEU A 8 9.91 0.22 -23.27
C LEU A 8 10.39 0.29 -21.82
N GLY A 9 10.68 1.51 -21.35
CA GLY A 9 11.27 1.74 -20.03
C GLY A 9 10.55 0.92 -18.95
N PRO A 10 11.22 0.65 -17.81
CA PRO A 10 10.88 -0.45 -16.90
C PRO A 10 9.38 -0.55 -16.55
N ALA A 11 8.71 0.59 -16.33
CA ALA A 11 7.27 0.65 -16.07
C ALA A 11 6.38 0.08 -17.20
N ALA A 12 6.73 0.30 -18.47
CA ALA A 12 5.99 -0.24 -19.61
C ALA A 12 6.21 -1.75 -19.77
N SER A 13 7.42 -2.25 -19.47
CA SER A 13 7.71 -3.68 -19.39
C SER A 13 6.90 -4.35 -18.26
N THR A 14 6.86 -3.75 -17.07
CA THR A 14 6.02 -4.22 -15.95
C THR A 14 4.55 -4.27 -16.34
N ALA A 15 4.02 -3.23 -17.00
CA ALA A 15 2.63 -3.18 -17.42
C ALA A 15 2.25 -4.29 -18.43
N LEU A 16 3.18 -4.70 -19.30
CA LEU A 16 2.98 -5.83 -20.21
C LEU A 16 2.93 -7.17 -19.47
N VAL A 17 3.85 -7.38 -18.52
CA VAL A 17 3.87 -8.59 -17.68
C VAL A 17 2.57 -8.70 -16.86
N VAL A 18 2.13 -7.62 -16.22
CA VAL A 18 0.88 -7.61 -15.46
C VAL A 18 -0.31 -7.99 -16.35
N ARG A 19 -0.43 -7.37 -17.53
CA ARG A 19 -1.51 -7.70 -18.48
C ARG A 19 -1.49 -9.16 -18.92
N ALA A 20 -0.29 -9.71 -19.17
CA ALA A 20 -0.14 -11.10 -19.59
C ALA A 20 -0.54 -12.10 -18.49
N LEU A 21 -0.21 -11.79 -17.23
CA LEU A 21 -0.46 -12.69 -16.10
C LEU A 21 -1.84 -12.50 -15.46
N GLN A 22 -2.51 -11.36 -15.68
CA GLN A 22 -3.74 -10.99 -15.01
C GLN A 22 -4.83 -12.09 -15.06
N PRO A 23 -5.14 -12.70 -16.22
CA PRO A 23 -6.18 -13.73 -16.27
C PRO A 23 -5.84 -14.96 -15.43
N LEU A 24 -4.56 -15.34 -15.39
CA LEU A 24 -4.10 -16.51 -14.64
C LEU A 24 -4.09 -16.23 -13.13
N VAL A 25 -3.57 -15.09 -12.71
CA VAL A 25 -3.55 -14.69 -11.29
C VAL A 25 -4.99 -14.62 -10.74
N ARG A 26 -5.91 -14.02 -11.51
CA ARG A 26 -7.34 -13.99 -11.17
C ARG A 26 -7.95 -15.37 -11.03
N ALA A 27 -7.66 -16.28 -11.96
CA ALA A 27 -8.18 -17.65 -11.89
C ALA A 27 -7.66 -18.42 -10.67
N GLU A 28 -6.35 -18.39 -10.44
CA GLU A 28 -5.72 -19.11 -9.32
C GLU A 28 -6.12 -18.50 -7.96
N ALA A 29 -6.19 -17.18 -7.85
CA ALA A 29 -6.64 -16.50 -6.63
C ALA A 29 -8.09 -16.86 -6.29
N ARG A 30 -9.00 -16.84 -7.28
CA ARG A 30 -10.40 -17.28 -7.10
C ARG A 30 -10.52 -18.74 -6.66
N ALA A 31 -9.63 -19.61 -7.12
CA ALA A 31 -9.63 -21.01 -6.74
C ALA A 31 -9.13 -21.23 -5.30
N GLU A 32 -8.09 -20.50 -4.86
CA GLU A 32 -7.44 -20.72 -3.56
C GLU A 32 -8.06 -19.89 -2.41
N ALA A 33 -8.70 -18.76 -2.73
CA ALA A 33 -9.28 -17.82 -1.75
C ALA A 33 -10.31 -18.46 -0.81
N PRO A 34 -11.30 -19.26 -1.27
CA PRO A 34 -12.35 -19.79 -0.40
C PRO A 34 -11.79 -20.69 0.70
N ALA A 35 -10.86 -21.58 0.34
CA ALA A 35 -10.21 -22.45 1.32
C ALA A 35 -9.33 -21.64 2.30
N ALA A 36 -8.84 -20.46 1.89
CA ALA A 36 -8.06 -19.54 2.71
C ALA A 36 -8.89 -18.60 3.59
N GLY A 37 -10.19 -18.48 3.34
CA GLY A 37 -11.06 -17.58 4.09
C GLY A 37 -10.69 -16.11 3.88
N VAL A 38 -10.23 -15.76 2.67
CA VAL A 38 -9.81 -14.40 2.30
C VAL A 38 -10.52 -13.95 1.03
N ASP A 39 -10.53 -12.65 0.76
CA ASP A 39 -11.02 -12.13 -0.52
C ASP A 39 -10.04 -12.54 -1.64
N PRO A 40 -10.52 -13.06 -2.79
CA PRO A 40 -9.66 -13.30 -3.95
C PRO A 40 -8.90 -12.05 -4.41
N ALA A 41 -9.48 -10.85 -4.33
CA ALA A 41 -8.81 -9.62 -4.72
C ALA A 41 -7.58 -9.30 -3.86
N ASP A 42 -7.63 -9.59 -2.55
CA ASP A 42 -6.49 -9.42 -1.65
C ASP A 42 -5.34 -10.39 -1.98
N LEU A 43 -5.68 -11.62 -2.39
CA LEU A 43 -4.69 -12.57 -2.90
C LEU A 43 -4.09 -12.12 -4.22
N GLU A 44 -4.90 -11.62 -5.16
CA GLU A 44 -4.41 -11.04 -6.41
C GLU A 44 -3.42 -9.90 -6.13
N GLN A 45 -3.80 -8.95 -5.26
CA GLN A 45 -2.94 -7.84 -4.86
C GLN A 45 -1.61 -8.33 -4.26
N SER A 46 -1.66 -9.31 -3.37
CA SER A 46 -0.47 -9.86 -2.72
C SER A 46 0.49 -10.50 -3.74
N VAL A 47 -0.05 -11.21 -4.74
CA VAL A 47 0.75 -11.79 -5.83
C VAL A 47 1.40 -10.70 -6.69
N TRP A 48 0.70 -9.60 -6.96
CA TRP A 48 1.29 -8.46 -7.69
C TRP A 48 2.41 -7.79 -6.91
N VAL A 49 2.25 -7.62 -5.59
CA VAL A 49 3.35 -7.13 -4.73
C VAL A 49 4.57 -8.07 -4.84
N ARG A 50 4.37 -9.39 -4.80
CA ARG A 50 5.46 -10.37 -4.98
C ARG A 50 6.11 -10.31 -6.36
N LEU A 51 5.37 -9.96 -7.40
CA LEU A 51 5.94 -9.74 -8.73
C LEU A 51 6.87 -8.52 -8.72
N LEU A 52 6.42 -7.42 -8.11
CA LEU A 52 7.15 -6.14 -8.05
C LEU A 52 8.37 -6.18 -7.12
N GLU A 53 8.37 -7.04 -6.11
CA GLU A 53 9.51 -7.25 -5.21
C GLU A 53 10.64 -8.08 -5.85
N ARG A 54 10.42 -8.68 -7.03
CA ARG A 54 11.46 -9.42 -7.74
C ARG A 54 12.53 -8.44 -8.24
N PRO A 55 13.83 -8.78 -8.14
CA PRO A 55 14.89 -7.94 -8.68
C PRO A 55 14.71 -7.73 -10.18
N ASP A 56 14.91 -6.50 -10.68
CA ASP A 56 14.79 -6.20 -12.12
C ASP A 56 15.69 -7.11 -12.97
N ALA A 57 16.89 -7.44 -12.48
CA ALA A 57 17.84 -8.34 -13.13
C ALA A 57 17.33 -9.78 -13.28
N ALA A 58 16.33 -10.20 -12.50
CA ALA A 58 15.75 -11.54 -12.60
C ALA A 58 14.74 -11.65 -13.77
N GLY A 59 14.28 -10.52 -14.31
CA GLY A 59 13.29 -10.46 -15.38
C GLY A 59 11.97 -11.16 -15.03
N PRO A 60 11.10 -11.34 -16.05
CA PRO A 60 9.85 -12.09 -15.92
C PRO A 60 10.10 -13.53 -15.44
N PRO A 61 9.15 -14.15 -14.71
CA PRO A 61 9.28 -15.55 -14.33
C PRO A 61 9.41 -16.47 -15.55
N ALA A 62 10.46 -17.30 -15.60
CA ALA A 62 10.73 -18.20 -16.72
C ALA A 62 9.58 -19.21 -16.96
N ASP A 63 9.00 -19.73 -15.88
CA ASP A 63 7.73 -20.46 -15.92
C ASP A 63 6.69 -19.65 -15.14
N ALA A 64 6.00 -18.78 -15.86
CA ALA A 64 5.01 -17.88 -15.28
C ALA A 64 3.83 -18.63 -14.65
N ALA A 65 3.40 -19.74 -15.25
CA ALA A 65 2.24 -20.46 -14.74
C ALA A 65 2.54 -21.15 -13.41
N ARG A 66 3.70 -21.81 -13.33
CA ARG A 66 4.16 -22.41 -12.08
C ARG A 66 4.44 -21.34 -11.02
N TRP A 67 5.08 -20.23 -11.40
CA TRP A 67 5.36 -19.14 -10.49
C TRP A 67 4.07 -18.55 -9.90
N VAL A 68 3.03 -18.31 -10.70
CA VAL A 68 1.74 -17.81 -10.21
C VAL A 68 1.12 -18.80 -9.23
N ARG A 69 1.02 -20.09 -9.60
CA ARG A 69 0.45 -21.13 -8.73
C ARG A 69 1.15 -21.23 -7.39
N ASP A 70 2.48 -21.30 -7.41
CA ASP A 70 3.29 -21.43 -6.20
C ASP A 70 3.15 -20.18 -5.31
N THR A 71 3.13 -18.99 -5.92
CA THR A 71 2.98 -17.71 -5.21
C THR A 71 1.59 -17.57 -4.59
N VAL A 72 0.52 -17.84 -5.35
CA VAL A 72 -0.86 -17.80 -4.84
C VAL A 72 -1.02 -18.77 -3.67
N ARG A 73 -0.53 -20.00 -3.79
CA ARG A 73 -0.57 -20.99 -2.71
C ARG A 73 0.23 -20.55 -1.49
N ALA A 74 1.39 -19.92 -1.69
CA ALA A 74 2.20 -19.41 -0.61
C ALA A 74 1.49 -18.28 0.16
N GLU A 75 0.91 -17.31 -0.55
CA GLU A 75 0.17 -16.20 0.06
C GLU A 75 -1.16 -16.66 0.68
N ALA A 76 -1.89 -17.59 0.07
CA ALA A 76 -3.07 -18.21 0.67
C ALA A 76 -2.73 -18.91 2.00
N ARG A 77 -1.64 -19.68 2.05
CA ARG A 77 -1.16 -20.30 3.30
C ARG A 77 -0.71 -19.24 4.31
N ARG A 78 -0.09 -18.15 3.87
CA ARG A 78 0.34 -17.06 4.75
C ARG A 78 -0.87 -16.36 5.36
N ALA A 79 -1.85 -16.01 4.56
CA ALA A 79 -3.08 -15.35 5.00
C ALA A 79 -3.86 -16.22 6.00
N ARG A 80 -4.01 -17.53 5.73
CA ARG A 80 -4.56 -18.48 6.71
C ARG A 80 -3.82 -18.47 8.05
N ARG A 81 -2.47 -18.42 8.03
CA ARG A 81 -1.66 -18.37 9.26
C ARG A 81 -1.82 -17.05 9.99
N THR A 82 -1.91 -15.94 9.26
CA THR A 82 -2.11 -14.60 9.80
C THR A 82 -3.49 -14.49 10.46
N ALA A 83 -4.56 -14.87 9.76
CA ALA A 83 -5.94 -14.84 10.28
C ALA A 83 -6.12 -15.70 11.56
N ARG A 84 -5.36 -16.78 11.72
CA ARG A 84 -5.36 -17.59 12.96
C ARG A 84 -4.68 -16.91 14.15
N ARG A 85 -3.77 -15.96 13.89
CA ARG A 85 -3.01 -15.23 14.91
C ARG A 85 -3.64 -13.88 15.22
N GLU A 86 -4.28 -13.27 14.24
CA GLU A 86 -5.05 -12.04 14.42
C GLU A 86 -6.29 -12.33 15.25
N ARG A 87 -6.56 -11.44 16.21
CA ARG A 87 -7.79 -11.44 16.97
C ARG A 87 -8.54 -10.17 16.62
N PRO A 88 -9.87 -10.25 16.42
CA PRO A 88 -10.69 -9.05 16.36
C PRO A 88 -10.38 -8.19 17.58
N TYR A 89 -10.18 -6.89 17.35
CA TYR A 89 -10.01 -5.97 18.45
C TYR A 89 -11.29 -6.02 19.31
N ALA A 90 -11.15 -6.35 20.59
CA ALA A 90 -12.29 -6.71 21.44
C ALA A 90 -13.13 -5.50 21.92
N GLY A 91 -12.83 -4.29 21.44
CA GLY A 91 -13.53 -3.06 21.84
C GLY A 91 -13.90 -2.19 20.66
N THR A 92 -14.66 -1.12 20.93
CA THR A 92 -14.75 0.03 20.03
C THR A 92 -13.33 0.53 19.79
N GLU A 93 -12.93 0.79 18.54
CA GLU A 93 -11.65 1.45 18.27
C GLU A 93 -11.48 2.61 19.26
N PRO A 94 -10.32 2.75 19.93
CA PRO A 94 -10.08 3.94 20.72
C PRO A 94 -10.09 5.09 19.73
N VAL A 95 -11.24 5.76 19.62
CA VAL A 95 -11.33 7.04 18.95
C VAL A 95 -10.37 7.91 19.73
N ALA A 96 -9.19 8.17 19.13
CA ALA A 96 -8.24 9.13 19.63
C ALA A 96 -9.05 10.36 20.02
N GLY A 97 -8.98 10.76 21.30
CA GLY A 97 -9.70 11.95 21.75
C GLY A 97 -9.32 13.12 20.85
N PRO A 98 -10.12 14.19 20.77
CA PRO A 98 -9.78 15.33 19.91
C PRO A 98 -8.35 15.87 20.11
N ALA A 99 -7.75 15.66 21.28
CA ALA A 99 -6.37 16.00 21.63
C ALA A 99 -5.29 15.06 21.06
N ASP A 100 -5.63 13.80 20.75
CA ASP A 100 -4.69 12.74 20.30
C ASP A 100 -4.65 12.60 18.77
N CYS A 101 -5.37 13.47 18.06
CA CYS A 101 -5.41 13.51 16.60
C CYS A 101 -4.20 14.29 16.05
N PRO A 102 -3.28 13.65 15.30
CA PRO A 102 -2.05 14.28 14.83
C PRO A 102 -2.32 15.48 13.93
N GLU A 103 -3.40 15.45 13.14
CA GLU A 103 -3.85 16.56 12.32
C GLU A 103 -4.22 17.77 13.17
N ARG A 104 -4.98 17.57 14.27
CA ARG A 104 -5.33 18.66 15.20
C ARG A 104 -4.12 19.20 15.94
N ALA A 105 -3.18 18.33 16.33
CA ALA A 105 -1.92 18.76 16.94
C ALA A 105 -1.10 19.63 15.97
N ALA A 106 -1.04 19.25 14.69
CA ALA A 106 -0.36 20.00 13.64
C ALA A 106 -1.04 21.36 13.37
N LEU A 107 -2.38 21.38 13.27
CA LEU A 107 -3.17 22.60 13.08
C LEU A 107 -2.99 23.56 14.25
N GLY A 108 -3.15 23.10 15.50
CA GLY A 108 -2.93 23.92 16.68
C GLY A 108 -1.49 24.46 16.77
N ALA A 109 -0.50 23.69 16.33
CA ALA A 109 0.87 24.18 16.25
C ALA A 109 1.05 25.27 15.19
N ALA A 110 0.36 25.15 14.05
CA ALA A 110 0.36 26.17 13.00
C ALA A 110 -0.34 27.46 13.47
N GLU A 111 -1.49 27.36 14.12
CA GLU A 111 -2.22 28.49 14.70
C GLU A 111 -1.37 29.24 15.73
N ARG A 112 -0.72 28.52 16.67
CA ARG A 112 0.18 29.14 17.66
C ARG A 112 1.36 29.85 16.99
N ARG A 113 1.92 29.30 15.90
CA ARG A 113 2.98 29.96 15.13
C ARG A 113 2.46 31.22 14.43
N ALA A 114 1.29 31.15 13.81
CA ALA A 114 0.65 32.29 13.16
C ALA A 114 0.35 33.42 14.16
N LEU A 115 -0.18 33.07 15.34
CA LEU A 115 -0.45 34.02 16.42
C LEU A 115 0.84 34.71 16.90
N ARG A 116 1.89 33.94 17.21
CA ARG A 116 3.19 34.51 17.61
C ARG A 116 3.78 35.42 16.53
N SER A 117 3.64 35.04 15.26
CA SER A 117 4.07 35.87 14.12
C SER A 117 3.28 37.17 14.03
N ALA A 118 1.97 37.14 14.26
CA ALA A 118 1.13 38.33 14.27
C ALA A 118 1.46 39.25 15.46
N MET A 119 1.63 38.70 16.67
CA MET A 119 2.03 39.45 17.85
C MET A 119 3.38 40.16 17.67
N ALA A 120 4.35 39.51 17.02
CA ALA A 120 5.65 40.10 16.73
C ALA A 120 5.59 41.30 15.76
N ARG A 121 4.51 41.43 14.97
CA ARG A 121 4.30 42.54 14.03
C ARG A 121 3.47 43.70 14.61
N LEU A 122 3.00 43.60 15.85
CA LEU A 122 2.20 44.66 16.45
C LEU A 122 3.08 45.89 16.76
N PRO A 123 2.61 47.11 16.44
CA PRO A 123 3.37 48.32 16.71
C PRO A 123 3.35 48.71 18.19
N GLY A 124 4.43 49.34 18.64
CA GLY A 124 4.50 50.00 19.95
C GLY A 124 4.43 49.05 21.14
N ARG A 125 3.65 49.42 22.17
CA ARG A 125 3.54 48.66 23.44
C ARG A 125 2.45 47.60 23.44
N CYS A 126 1.69 47.45 22.35
CA CYS A 126 0.54 46.53 22.27
C CYS A 126 0.87 45.07 22.68
N PRO A 127 2.03 44.48 22.32
CA PRO A 127 2.39 43.13 22.79
C PRO A 127 2.60 42.98 24.30
N ARG A 128 2.76 44.09 25.04
CA ARG A 128 2.95 44.09 26.51
C ARG A 128 1.65 44.31 27.28
N LEU A 129 0.59 44.72 26.59
CA LEU A 129 -0.72 45.03 27.16
C LEU A 129 -1.77 43.94 26.88
N LEU A 130 -1.42 42.98 26.02
CA LEU A 130 -2.17 41.78 25.67
C LEU A 130 -1.38 40.56 26.13
#